data_AF-A0A151MJW7-F1
#
_entry.id   AF-A0A151MJW7-F1
#
_cell.length_a   1.000
_cell.length_b   1.000
_cell.length_c   1.000
_cell.angle_alpha   90.00
_cell.angle_beta   90.00
_cell.angle_gamma   90.00
#
_symmetry.space_group_name_H-M   'P 1'
#
loop_
_entity.id
_entity.type
_entity.pdbx_description
1 polymer ?
#
loop_
_entity_poly.entity_id
_entity_poly.type
_entity_poly.pdbx_seq_one_letter_code
_entity_poly.pdbx_strand_id
1 'polypeptide(L)'
;MQQEEEEDEDEGKSDSEEEFEDDVTTEKNHKDLEKVVSCLRYDMIMKAGLDVARNKVEDAFYRNELRLNGEKLWKKSRTVKAGDTLDLLLDDSQALNV
;
A
#
# COMPACT_ATOMS: atom_id res chain seq x y z
N MET A 1 -23.78 -26.41 42.96
CA MET A 1 -23.11 -26.11 41.69
C MET A 1 -24.17 -26.39 40.62
N GLN A 2 -25.08 -25.48 40.22
CA GLN A 2 -25.00 -24.01 40.04
C GLN A 2 -23.78 -23.66 39.17
N GLN A 3 -23.89 -23.08 37.97
CA GLN A 3 -25.00 -22.49 37.16
C GLN A 3 -24.97 -23.14 35.73
N GLU A 4 -26.04 -23.20 34.90
CA GLU A 4 -26.74 -22.11 34.18
C GLU A 4 -25.71 -21.25 33.37
N GLU A 5 -25.36 -21.56 32.11
CA GLU A 5 -26.07 -21.27 30.83
C GLU A 5 -25.98 -19.74 30.44
N GLU A 6 -26.26 -19.21 29.23
CA GLU A 6 -27.10 -19.63 28.08
C GLU A 6 -26.42 -19.47 26.67
N GLU A 7 -26.32 -18.25 26.08
CA GLU A 7 -26.10 -17.93 24.65
C GLU A 7 -25.28 -16.61 24.45
N ASP A 8 -24.69 -16.39 23.26
CA ASP A 8 -24.23 -15.06 22.79
C ASP A 8 -24.41 -14.97 21.25
N GLU A 9 -25.41 -14.22 20.81
CA GLU A 9 -25.71 -13.90 19.40
C GLU A 9 -25.17 -12.52 19.01
N ASP A 10 -24.81 -12.40 17.73
CA ASP A 10 -24.70 -11.17 16.93
C ASP A 10 -23.65 -10.09 17.31
N GLU A 11 -23.15 -9.42 16.27
CA GLU A 11 -23.17 -7.96 16.10
C GLU A 11 -22.24 -7.54 14.94
N GLY A 12 -22.86 -7.05 13.87
CA GLY A 12 -22.36 -5.86 13.17
C GLY A 12 -21.02 -5.95 12.43
N LYS A 13 -20.97 -6.72 11.33
CA LYS A 13 -20.10 -6.31 10.21
C LYS A 13 -20.70 -5.07 9.55
N SER A 14 -20.37 -3.90 10.10
CA SER A 14 -20.68 -2.61 9.51
C SER A 14 -19.95 -2.47 8.17
N ASP A 15 -20.70 -2.68 7.10
CA ASP A 15 -20.28 -2.37 5.74
C ASP A 15 -20.36 -0.85 5.54
N SER A 16 -19.37 -0.16 6.11
CA SER A 16 -19.21 1.28 5.93
C SER A 16 -18.44 1.54 4.64
N GLU A 17 -19.14 1.41 3.51
CA GLU A 17 -18.76 2.05 2.26
C GLU A 17 -18.89 3.58 2.44
N GLU A 18 -17.91 4.17 3.11
CA GLU A 18 -17.78 5.62 3.23
C GLU A 18 -17.33 6.17 1.87
N GLU A 19 -18.30 6.53 1.03
CA GLU A 19 -18.08 7.32 -0.18
C GLU A 19 -17.45 8.65 0.21
N PHE A 20 -16.11 8.72 0.15
CA PHE A 20 -15.38 9.97 0.25
C PHE A 20 -15.72 10.82 -0.97
N GLU A 21 -16.57 11.83 -0.79
CA GLU A 21 -16.81 12.88 -1.78
C GLU A 21 -15.47 13.59 -2.09
N ASP A 22 -14.85 13.23 -3.22
CA ASP A 22 -13.59 13.81 -3.70
C ASP A 22 -13.83 15.27 -4.12
N ASP A 23 -13.59 16.21 -3.19
CA ASP A 23 -13.61 17.64 -3.47
C ASP A 23 -12.38 18.05 -4.30
N VAL A 24 -12.56 18.00 -5.63
CA VAL A 24 -11.57 18.33 -6.66
C VAL A 24 -11.19 19.81 -6.60
N THR A 25 -10.25 20.24 -5.74
CA THR A 25 -9.55 21.54 -5.87
C THR A 25 -8.17 21.70 -5.17
N THR A 26 -7.44 20.64 -4.79
CA THR A 26 -6.06 20.83 -4.25
C THR A 26 -4.97 20.03 -4.97
N GLU A 27 -4.19 20.72 -5.81
CA GLU A 27 -2.95 20.21 -6.42
C GLU A 27 -1.85 19.96 -5.36
N LYS A 28 -1.95 18.82 -4.67
CA LYS A 28 -0.91 18.33 -3.76
C LYS A 28 -0.88 16.80 -3.79
N ASN A 29 -0.10 16.25 -4.71
CA ASN A 29 0.13 14.79 -4.90
C ASN A 29 0.91 14.11 -3.74
N HIS A 30 0.73 14.59 -2.51
CA HIS A 30 1.20 13.96 -1.28
C HIS A 30 -0.02 13.47 -0.48
N LYS A 31 0.07 12.27 0.07
CA LYS A 31 -0.87 11.74 1.04
C LYS A 31 -0.05 11.06 2.11
N ASP A 32 -0.10 11.58 3.33
CA ASP A 32 0.53 10.91 4.46
C ASP A 32 -0.28 9.66 4.81
N LEU A 33 0.42 8.54 5.02
CA LEU A 33 -0.19 7.22 5.20
C LEU A 33 0.40 6.54 6.43
N GLU A 34 -0.45 6.21 7.39
CA GLU A 34 -0.10 5.31 8.49
C GLU A 34 -0.46 3.87 8.12
N LYS A 35 0.53 2.98 8.11
CA LYS A 35 0.36 1.57 7.72
C LYS A 35 1.23 0.68 8.61
N VAL A 36 0.61 -0.31 9.26
CA VAL A 36 1.34 -1.34 10.01
C VAL A 36 1.94 -2.36 9.03
N VAL A 37 3.26 -2.53 9.08
CA VAL A 37 4.00 -3.48 8.25
C VAL A 37 4.75 -4.49 9.11
N SER A 38 4.82 -5.74 8.66
CA SER A 38 5.54 -6.80 9.38
C SER A 38 7.06 -6.62 9.39
N CYS A 39 7.61 -5.85 8.44
CA CYS A 39 9.03 -5.54 8.36
C CYS A 39 9.30 -4.34 7.42
N LEU A 40 10.41 -3.63 7.66
CA LEU A 40 10.88 -2.50 6.86
C LEU A 40 11.59 -2.95 5.55
N ARG A 41 11.10 -3.99 4.88
CA ARG A 41 11.63 -4.41 3.58
C ARG A 41 11.01 -3.58 2.47
N TYR A 42 11.80 -3.19 1.47
CA TYR A 42 11.34 -2.43 0.30
C TYR A 42 10.06 -3.03 -0.32
N ASP A 43 10.01 -4.35 -0.55
CA ASP A 43 8.83 -5.00 -1.13
C ASP A 43 7.57 -4.92 -0.25
N MET A 44 7.72 -4.90 1.08
CA MET A 44 6.61 -4.74 2.02
C MET A 44 6.14 -3.29 2.11
N ILE A 45 7.08 -2.32 2.11
CA ILE A 45 6.77 -0.90 2.14
C ILE A 45 6.05 -0.47 0.86
N MET A 46 6.52 -0.87 -0.32
CA MET A 46 5.82 -0.54 -1.58
C MET A 46 4.39 -1.10 -1.62
N LYS A 47 4.21 -2.35 -1.17
CA LYS A 47 2.90 -3.00 -1.11
C LYS A 47 1.93 -2.28 -0.16
N ALA A 48 2.41 -1.77 0.98
CA ALA A 48 1.56 -1.09 1.96
C ALA A 48 1.35 0.40 1.67
N GLY A 49 2.36 1.08 1.13
CA GLY A 49 2.35 2.53 0.87
C GLY A 49 1.68 2.92 -0.44
N LEU A 50 1.84 2.13 -1.52
CA LEU A 50 1.17 2.38 -2.81
C LEU A 50 -0.09 1.51 -2.99
N ASP A 51 -0.46 0.72 -1.98
CA ASP A 51 -1.54 -0.28 -1.96
C ASP A 51 -1.55 -1.26 -3.16
N VAL A 52 -0.39 -1.45 -3.79
CA VAL A 52 -0.23 -2.34 -4.95
C VAL A 52 -0.12 -3.81 -4.55
N ALA A 53 -0.77 -4.68 -5.31
CA ALA A 53 -0.67 -6.13 -5.11
C ALA A 53 0.79 -6.62 -5.21
N ARG A 54 1.15 -7.62 -4.40
CA ARG A 54 2.55 -8.08 -4.25
C ARG A 54 3.19 -8.54 -5.56
N ASN A 55 2.40 -9.19 -6.42
CA ASN A 55 2.83 -9.59 -7.76
C ASN A 55 3.25 -8.38 -8.62
N LYS A 56 2.50 -7.26 -8.58
CA LYS A 56 2.88 -6.02 -9.30
C LYS A 56 4.24 -5.48 -8.86
N VAL A 57 4.55 -5.53 -7.55
CA VAL A 57 5.86 -5.14 -7.01
C VAL A 57 6.97 -6.08 -7.51
N GLU A 58 6.71 -7.39 -7.60
CA GLU A 58 7.68 -8.35 -8.14
C GLU A 58 7.88 -8.18 -9.65
N ASP A 59 6.81 -7.99 -10.42
CA ASP A 59 6.89 -7.71 -11.86
C ASP A 59 7.70 -6.43 -12.13
N ALA A 60 7.43 -5.35 -11.38
CA ALA A 60 8.17 -4.10 -11.45
C ALA A 60 9.65 -4.24 -11.06
N PHE A 61 9.96 -5.12 -10.10
CA PHE A 61 11.34 -5.47 -9.78
C PHE A 61 12.04 -6.14 -10.97
N TYR A 62 11.40 -7.11 -11.63
CA TYR A 62 11.97 -7.80 -12.79
C TYR A 62 12.07 -6.90 -14.04
N ARG A 63 11.12 -5.99 -14.26
CA ARG A 63 11.19 -4.97 -15.32
C ARG A 63 12.19 -3.84 -15.02
N ASN A 64 12.74 -3.79 -13.81
CA ASN A 64 13.67 -2.76 -13.34
C ASN A 64 13.02 -1.37 -13.24
N GLU A 65 11.74 -1.32 -12.84
CA GLU A 65 10.95 -0.11 -12.61
C GLU A 65 11.10 0.45 -11.19
N LEU A 66 11.65 -0.32 -10.25
CA LEU A 66 11.81 0.12 -8.87
C LEU A 66 13.11 0.93 -8.64
N ARG A 67 13.02 2.05 -7.92
CA ARG A 67 14.16 2.88 -7.53
C ARG A 67 14.20 3.12 -6.03
N LEU A 68 15.39 3.07 -5.46
CA LEU A 68 15.64 3.47 -4.08
C LEU A 68 16.59 4.68 -4.11
N ASN A 69 16.13 5.82 -3.62
CA ASN A 69 16.84 7.10 -3.66
C ASN A 69 17.28 7.49 -5.08
N GLY A 70 16.41 7.25 -6.08
CA GLY A 70 16.70 7.45 -7.51
C GLY A 70 17.60 6.39 -8.15
N GLU A 71 18.25 5.49 -7.39
CA GLU A 71 19.09 4.42 -7.93
C GLU A 71 18.30 3.14 -8.23
N LYS A 72 18.76 2.35 -9.21
CA LYS A 72 18.15 1.05 -9.54
C LYS A 72 18.19 0.09 -8.34
N LEU A 73 17.03 -0.46 -7.97
CA LEU A 73 16.94 -1.44 -6.88
C LEU A 73 17.47 -2.81 -7.31
N TRP A 74 18.60 -3.24 -6.73
CA TRP A 74 19.19 -4.57 -7.00
C TRP A 74 18.64 -5.72 -6.15
N LYS A 75 17.93 -5.43 -5.05
CA LYS A 75 17.45 -6.46 -4.11
C LYS A 75 16.13 -6.04 -3.44
N LYS A 76 15.02 -6.68 -3.81
CA LYS A 76 13.67 -6.43 -3.26
C LYS A 76 13.56 -6.60 -1.73
N SER A 77 14.42 -7.42 -1.13
CA SER A 77 14.49 -7.63 0.32
C SER A 77 15.49 -6.72 1.05
N ARG A 78 15.92 -5.61 0.44
CA ARG A 78 16.69 -4.56 1.11
C ARG A 78 15.83 -3.89 2.19
N THR A 79 16.40 -3.71 3.37
CA THR A 79 15.78 -2.93 4.45
C THR A 79 15.89 -1.44 4.13
N VAL A 80 14.80 -0.70 4.28
CA VAL A 80 14.74 0.76 4.13
C VAL A 80 14.76 1.45 5.49
N LYS A 81 15.09 2.75 5.50
CA LYS A 81 15.20 3.61 6.67
C LYS A 81 14.35 4.88 6.50
N ALA A 82 14.10 5.58 7.60
CA ALA A 82 13.53 6.92 7.53
C ALA A 82 14.42 7.84 6.66
N GLY A 83 13.81 8.55 5.72
CA GLY A 83 14.51 9.37 4.73
C GLY A 83 14.88 8.66 3.41
N ASP A 84 14.71 7.33 3.31
CA ASP A 84 14.78 6.67 2.00
C ASP A 84 13.53 7.02 1.16
N THR A 85 13.74 7.30 -0.13
CA THR A 85 12.69 7.50 -1.14
C THR A 85 12.56 6.23 -1.97
N LEU A 86 11.33 5.74 -2.17
CA LEU A 86 11.04 4.52 -2.93
C LEU A 86 10.14 4.88 -4.11
N ASP A 87 10.62 4.68 -5.33
CA ASP A 87 9.90 5.03 -6.55
C ASP A 87 9.50 3.77 -7.35
N LEU A 88 8.38 3.89 -8.06
CA LEU A 88 7.91 2.95 -9.07
C LEU A 88 7.77 3.73 -10.37
N LEU A 89 8.57 3.39 -11.38
CA LEU A 89 8.38 3.91 -12.73
C LEU A 89 7.07 3.31 -13.30
N LEU A 90 6.19 4.18 -13.75
CA LEU A 90 5.01 3.83 -14.53
C LEU A 90 5.34 4.08 -16.00
N ASP A 91 5.14 3.08 -16.86
CA ASP A 91 5.22 3.28 -18.32
C ASP A 91 3.92 3.93 -18.80
N ASP A 92 4.01 5.14 -19.36
CA ASP A 92 2.89 6.00 -19.83
C ASP A 92 2.00 5.42 -20.94
N SER A 93 2.18 4.14 -21.28
CA SER A 93 1.40 3.36 -22.26
C SER A 93 -0.13 3.34 -22.05
N GLN A 94 -0.62 3.79 -20.89
CA GLN A 94 -2.05 3.86 -20.53
C GLN A 94 -2.54 5.31 -20.31
N ALA A 95 -1.68 6.32 -20.44
CA ALA A 95 -2.00 7.72 -20.10
C ALA A 95 -2.66 8.52 -21.25
N LEU A 96 -2.90 7.90 -22.42
CA LEU A 96 -3.49 8.53 -23.60
C LEU A 96 -4.77 7.80 -24.06
N ASN A 97 -5.80 7.86 -23.21
CA ASN A 97 -7.19 7.65 -23.61
C ASN A 97 -8.02 8.83 -23.07
N VAL A 98 -7.98 9.95 -23.80
CA VAL A 98 -8.78 11.18 -23.60
C VAL A 98 -9.55 11.45 -24.89
#